data_AF-A0AAD5NNF8-F1
#
_entry.id   AF-A0AAD5NNF8-F1
#
_cell.length_a   1.000
_cell.length_b   1.000
_cell.length_c   1.000
_cell.angle_alpha   90.00
_cell.angle_beta   90.00
_cell.angle_gamma   90.00
#
_symmetry.space_group_name_H-M   'P 1'
#
loop_
_entity.id
_entity.type
_entity.pdbx_description
1 polymer ?
#
loop_
_entity_poly.entity_id
_entity_poly.type
_entity_poly.pdbx_seq_one_letter_code
_entity_poly.pdbx_strand_id
1 'polypeptide(L)'
;MKLEVCIISREIIKPSSSTPNHLRIYKLSPIDQLNLNFFLPFTLFYSRAPKNSDHLKKSLSKILTYFYTFAGRVKADNFIDCDDYGVPFVEARVAGDMSELVHIKNPEIDLLQQLLPYKPLDEQMSKTRFNFAAQINYFECGGVAISFCVGHFVADAATAAHFIKSWATVACDCDDDDDLIKEDISLSPPHKIF
;
A
#
# COMPACT_ATOMS: atom_id res chain seq x y z
N MET A 1 15.69 14.00 -17.20
CA MET A 1 14.76 13.01 -17.78
C MET A 1 13.36 13.37 -17.33
N LYS A 2 12.34 13.25 -18.18
CA LYS A 2 10.95 13.50 -17.78
C LYS A 2 10.17 12.20 -17.93
N LEU A 3 9.66 11.68 -16.82
CA LEU A 3 8.69 10.59 -16.86
C LEU A 3 7.34 11.15 -17.28
N GLU A 4 6.65 10.45 -18.16
CA GLU A 4 5.26 10.73 -18.48
C GLU A 4 4.42 9.58 -17.96
N VAL A 5 3.65 9.87 -16.90
CA VAL A 5 2.79 8.90 -16.23
C VAL A 5 1.34 9.22 -16.55
N CYS A 6 0.66 8.29 -17.23
CA CYS A 6 -0.74 8.40 -17.60
C CYS A 6 -1.59 7.46 -16.73
N ILE A 7 -2.50 8.03 -15.93
CA ILE A 7 -3.38 7.24 -15.07
C ILE A 7 -4.49 6.60 -15.90
N ILE A 8 -4.61 5.29 -15.82
CA ILE A 8 -5.62 4.47 -16.49
C ILE A 8 -6.88 4.38 -15.64
N SER A 9 -6.73 4.05 -14.35
CA SER A 9 -7.85 3.78 -13.45
C SER A 9 -7.50 4.16 -12.01
N ARG A 10 -8.54 4.40 -11.21
CA ARG A 10 -8.47 4.55 -9.75
C ARG A 10 -9.63 3.80 -9.14
N GLU A 11 -9.32 2.89 -8.22
CA GLU A 11 -10.30 2.07 -7.53
C GLU A 11 -10.07 2.12 -6.02
N ILE A 12 -11.13 1.89 -5.24
CA ILE A 12 -11.02 1.71 -3.80
C ILE A 12 -11.19 0.22 -3.50
N ILE A 13 -10.13 -0.40 -3.00
CA ILE A 13 -10.10 -1.82 -2.65
C ILE A 13 -10.46 -1.97 -1.18
N LYS A 14 -11.56 -2.69 -0.93
CA LYS A 14 -12.05 -2.97 0.42
C LYS A 14 -11.54 -4.33 0.92
N PRO A 15 -11.50 -4.55 2.24
CA PRO A 15 -11.32 -5.88 2.80
C PRO A 15 -12.30 -6.90 2.21
N SER A 16 -11.86 -8.13 2.00
CA SER A 16 -12.70 -9.20 1.45
C SER A 16 -13.77 -9.67 2.42
N SER A 17 -13.52 -9.53 3.71
CA SER A 17 -14.51 -9.73 4.78
C SER A 17 -14.58 -8.51 5.67
N SER A 18 -15.77 -8.17 6.15
CA SER A 18 -15.98 -6.99 6.99
C SER A 18 -15.24 -7.08 8.32
N THR A 19 -14.71 -5.95 8.78
CA THR A 19 -14.07 -5.84 10.09
C THR A 19 -15.10 -6.12 11.19
N PRO A 20 -14.87 -7.12 12.07
CA PRO A 20 -15.75 -7.39 13.19
C PRO A 20 -15.97 -6.17 14.09
N ASN A 21 -17.18 -6.00 14.64
CA ASN A 21 -17.54 -4.83 15.46
C ASN A 21 -16.57 -4.58 16.64
N HIS A 22 -16.00 -5.63 17.24
CA HIS A 22 -15.06 -5.49 18.36
C HIS A 22 -13.66 -5.00 17.93
N LEU A 23 -13.33 -5.06 16.63
CA LEU A 23 -12.10 -4.52 16.03
C LEU A 23 -12.31 -3.16 15.34
N ARG A 24 -13.54 -2.63 15.38
CA ARG A 24 -13.91 -1.39 14.69
C ARG A 24 -13.08 -0.17 15.11
N ILE A 25 -12.65 -0.13 16.37
CA ILE A 25 -11.89 0.99 16.92
C ILE A 25 -10.50 0.50 17.30
N TYR A 26 -9.49 0.95 16.56
CA TYR A 26 -8.09 0.70 16.89
C TYR A 26 -7.48 1.93 17.54
N LYS A 27 -7.06 1.83 18.80
CA LYS A 27 -6.46 2.93 19.56
C LYS A 27 -4.98 3.04 19.23
N LEU A 28 -4.52 4.22 18.84
CA LEU A 28 -3.10 4.47 18.58
C LEU A 28 -2.32 4.50 19.91
N SER A 29 -1.16 3.85 19.93
CA SER A 29 -0.26 3.90 21.08
C SER A 29 0.34 5.31 21.25
N PRO A 30 0.92 5.64 22.41
CA PRO A 30 1.65 6.90 22.57
C PRO A 30 2.79 7.08 21.56
N ILE A 31 3.44 5.98 21.13
CA ILE A 31 4.50 6.00 20.12
C ILE A 31 3.90 6.37 18.75
N ASP A 32 2.76 5.79 18.40
CA ASP A 32 2.05 6.10 17.15
C ASP A 32 1.58 7.56 17.10
N GLN A 33 1.24 8.15 18.27
CA GLN A 33 0.84 9.56 18.38
C GLN A 33 2.03 10.53 18.25
N LEU A 34 3.25 10.08 18.52
CA LEU A 34 4.47 10.85 18.29
C LEU A 34 4.95 10.76 16.84
N ASN A 35 4.44 9.80 16.07
CA ASN A 35 4.81 9.66 14.66
C ASN A 35 4.31 10.87 13.85
N LEU A 36 5.20 11.37 13.00
CA LEU A 36 4.91 12.50 12.13
C LEU A 36 3.79 12.13 11.15
N ASN A 37 2.91 13.09 10.84
CA ASN A 37 1.83 12.94 9.86
C ASN A 37 2.37 12.97 8.43
N PHE A 38 3.15 11.95 8.06
CA PHE A 38 3.65 11.75 6.70
C PHE A 38 3.50 10.29 6.28
N PHE A 39 3.68 10.07 4.98
CA PHE A 39 3.63 8.75 4.39
C PHE A 39 5.04 8.27 4.08
N LEU A 40 5.28 6.99 4.34
CA LEU A 40 6.46 6.28 3.90
C LEU A 40 6.23 5.79 2.45
N PRO A 41 6.94 6.36 1.44
CA PRO A 41 6.83 5.91 0.08
C PRO A 41 7.78 4.74 -0.18
N PHE A 42 7.31 3.75 -0.93
CA PHE A 42 8.10 2.63 -1.39
C PHE A 42 7.82 2.38 -2.87
N THR A 43 8.81 1.88 -3.60
CA THR A 43 8.66 1.49 -5.00
C THR A 43 9.50 0.26 -5.29
N LEU A 44 8.87 -0.77 -5.85
CA LEU A 44 9.48 -2.03 -6.22
C LEU A 44 9.42 -2.19 -7.74
N PHE A 45 10.54 -2.55 -8.36
CA PHE A 45 10.65 -2.71 -9.80
C PHE A 45 10.76 -4.19 -10.18
N TYR A 46 9.99 -4.61 -11.18
CA TYR A 46 9.98 -5.97 -11.69
C TYR A 46 10.10 -5.97 -13.20
N SER A 47 10.90 -6.90 -13.74
CA SER A 47 11.16 -6.99 -15.18
C SER A 47 9.99 -7.53 -16.01
N ARG A 48 8.98 -8.12 -15.36
CA ARG A 48 7.81 -8.70 -16.03
C ARG A 48 6.53 -8.21 -15.37
N ALA A 49 5.72 -7.52 -16.14
CA ALA A 49 4.39 -7.09 -15.73
C ALA A 49 3.41 -8.28 -15.75
N PRO A 50 2.46 -8.33 -14.80
CA PRO A 50 1.30 -9.19 -14.95
C PRO A 50 0.42 -8.72 -16.11
N LYS A 51 -0.35 -9.62 -16.72
CA LYS A 51 -1.26 -9.28 -17.84
C LYS A 51 -2.32 -8.25 -17.46
N ASN A 52 -2.78 -8.28 -16.21
CA ASN A 52 -3.70 -7.31 -15.63
C ASN A 52 -3.41 -7.18 -14.12
N SER A 53 -4.07 -6.24 -13.46
CA SER A 53 -3.93 -6.00 -12.02
C SER A 53 -4.98 -6.71 -11.17
N ASP A 54 -5.94 -7.43 -11.76
CA ASP A 54 -7.09 -8.03 -11.06
C ASP A 54 -6.63 -8.95 -9.92
N HIS A 55 -5.57 -9.71 -10.18
CA HIS A 55 -4.97 -10.59 -9.22
C HIS A 55 -4.40 -9.85 -8.00
N LEU A 56 -3.69 -8.74 -8.25
CA LEU A 56 -3.16 -7.86 -7.19
C LEU A 56 -4.28 -7.19 -6.40
N LYS A 57 -5.36 -6.76 -7.07
CA LYS A 57 -6.54 -6.18 -6.42
C LYS A 57 -7.26 -7.20 -5.52
N LYS A 58 -7.42 -8.44 -6.00
CA LYS A 58 -8.03 -9.54 -5.24
C LYS A 58 -7.19 -9.92 -4.03
N SER A 59 -5.88 -10.11 -4.20
CA SER A 59 -4.99 -10.42 -3.07
C SER A 59 -4.90 -9.27 -2.07
N LEU A 60 -4.94 -8.02 -2.55
CA LEU A 60 -5.00 -6.84 -1.68
C LEU A 60 -6.29 -6.83 -0.84
N SER A 61 -7.44 -7.13 -1.46
CA SER A 61 -8.72 -7.26 -0.76
C SER A 61 -8.67 -8.35 0.32
N LYS A 62 -8.07 -9.51 0.01
CA LYS A 62 -7.88 -10.60 0.98
C LYS A 62 -7.01 -10.15 2.16
N ILE A 63 -5.81 -9.64 1.92
CA ILE A 63 -4.86 -9.29 2.98
C ILE A 63 -5.35 -8.13 3.86
N LEU A 64 -6.14 -7.20 3.32
CA LEU A 64 -6.78 -6.13 4.08
C LEU A 64 -7.78 -6.62 5.14
N THR A 65 -8.26 -7.87 5.03
CA THR A 65 -9.09 -8.49 6.08
C THR A 65 -8.30 -8.65 7.38
N TYR A 66 -7.01 -8.95 7.26
CA TYR A 66 -6.11 -9.16 8.39
C TYR A 66 -5.43 -7.86 8.82
N PHE A 67 -5.07 -7.01 7.85
CA PHE A 67 -4.52 -5.68 8.08
C PHE A 67 -5.61 -4.60 7.96
N TYR A 68 -6.71 -4.82 8.69
CA TYR A 68 -7.92 -4.01 8.60
C TYR A 68 -7.71 -2.53 8.93
N THR A 69 -6.70 -2.20 9.76
CA THR A 69 -6.34 -0.82 10.09
C THR A 69 -5.92 -0.01 8.86
N PHE A 70 -5.35 -0.63 7.81
CA PHE A 70 -5.02 0.07 6.58
C PHE A 70 -6.25 0.48 5.75
N ALA A 71 -7.36 -0.24 5.88
CA ALA A 71 -8.61 0.10 5.20
C ALA A 71 -9.44 1.17 5.95
N GLY A 72 -9.10 1.46 7.21
CA GLY A 72 -9.78 2.45 8.06
C GLY A 72 -9.27 3.88 7.91
N ARG A 73 -9.80 4.79 8.75
CA ARG A 73 -9.45 6.23 8.73
C ARG A 73 -9.04 6.74 10.09
N VAL A 74 -7.94 7.49 10.13
CA VAL A 74 -7.54 8.22 11.34
C VAL A 74 -8.52 9.33 11.67
N LYS A 75 -8.94 9.34 12.93
CA LYS A 75 -9.78 10.38 13.54
C LYS A 75 -8.93 11.26 14.45
N ALA A 76 -9.43 12.45 14.75
CA ALA A 76 -8.71 13.45 15.54
C ALA A 76 -8.39 12.98 16.97
N ASP A 77 -9.19 12.07 17.54
CA ASP A 77 -8.99 11.56 18.90
C ASP A 77 -7.99 10.39 18.99
N ASN A 78 -6.98 10.38 18.12
CA ASN A 78 -5.88 9.39 18.11
C ASN A 78 -6.33 7.92 18.04
N PHE A 79 -7.33 7.65 17.19
CA PHE A 79 -7.76 6.29 16.87
C PHE A 79 -8.03 6.14 15.38
N ILE A 80 -8.03 4.89 14.92
CA ILE A 80 -8.45 4.51 13.57
C ILE A 80 -9.86 3.94 13.66
N ASP A 81 -10.79 4.56 12.94
CA ASP A 81 -12.11 4.00 12.65
C ASP A 81 -11.93 2.99 11.50
N CYS A 82 -11.95 1.71 11.83
CA CYS A 82 -11.76 0.60 10.89
C CYS A 82 -13.06 0.34 10.14
N ASP A 83 -13.40 1.29 9.26
CA ASP A 83 -14.70 1.41 8.62
C ASP A 83 -14.88 0.67 7.31
N ASP A 84 -13.88 -0.13 6.93
CA ASP A 84 -13.80 -0.80 5.64
C ASP A 84 -14.01 0.15 4.46
N TYR A 85 -13.66 1.43 4.61
CA TYR A 85 -13.70 2.35 3.47
C TYR A 85 -12.81 1.82 2.36
N GLY A 86 -11.64 1.27 2.72
CA GLY A 86 -10.70 0.65 1.80
C GLY A 86 -9.53 1.56 1.45
N VAL A 87 -8.71 1.10 0.49
CA VAL A 87 -7.45 1.74 0.08
C VAL A 87 -7.49 2.10 -1.40
N PRO A 88 -6.88 3.21 -1.84
CA PRO A 88 -6.74 3.52 -3.25
C PRO A 88 -5.78 2.56 -3.94
N PHE A 89 -6.21 2.05 -5.08
CA PHE A 89 -5.39 1.30 -6.01
C PHE A 89 -5.44 2.01 -7.37
N VAL A 90 -4.28 2.43 -7.86
CA VAL A 90 -4.14 3.22 -9.09
C VAL A 90 -3.42 2.39 -10.14
N GLU A 91 -3.90 2.42 -11.37
CA GLU A 91 -3.19 1.84 -12.51
C GLU A 91 -2.71 2.95 -13.41
N ALA A 92 -1.45 2.86 -13.84
CA ALA A 92 -0.83 3.86 -14.69
C ALA A 92 0.02 3.21 -15.79
N ARG A 93 0.15 3.90 -16.92
CA ARG A 93 1.16 3.63 -17.95
C ARG A 93 2.26 4.67 -17.86
N VAL A 94 3.48 4.24 -18.07
CA VAL A 94 4.67 5.09 -18.09
C VAL A 94 5.28 5.02 -19.48
N ALA A 95 5.43 6.16 -20.13
CA ALA A 95 6.15 6.23 -21.39
C ALA A 95 7.66 6.01 -21.14
N GLY A 96 8.29 5.17 -21.96
CA GLY A 96 9.70 4.80 -21.82
C GLY A 96 9.96 3.45 -21.15
N ASP A 97 11.24 3.09 -21.12
CA ASP A 97 11.74 1.82 -20.57
C ASP A 97 12.10 1.97 -19.09
N MET A 98 11.70 1.00 -18.27
CA MET A 98 12.05 0.93 -16.84
C MET A 98 13.57 0.98 -16.59
N SER A 99 14.38 0.44 -17.49
CA SER A 99 15.85 0.45 -17.42
C SER A 99 16.41 1.88 -17.41
N GLU A 100 15.73 2.83 -18.05
CA GLU A 100 16.11 4.25 -18.01
C GLU A 100 16.01 4.84 -16.60
N LEU A 101 15.18 4.27 -15.72
CA LEU A 101 15.07 4.68 -14.31
C LEU A 101 16.01 3.90 -13.40
N VAL A 102 16.07 2.58 -13.54
CA VAL A 102 16.79 1.70 -12.60
C VAL A 102 18.31 1.85 -12.74
N HIS A 103 18.82 2.27 -13.88
CA HIS A 103 20.26 2.47 -14.11
C HIS A 103 20.77 3.88 -13.80
N ILE A 104 19.90 4.79 -13.34
CA ILE A 104 20.33 6.12 -12.90
C ILE A 104 21.06 5.97 -11.56
N LYS A 105 22.33 6.39 -11.50
CA LYS A 105 23.13 6.31 -10.27
C LYS A 105 22.57 7.16 -9.12
N ASN A 106 21.84 8.23 -9.43
CA ASN A 106 21.23 9.13 -8.46
C ASN A 106 19.94 9.74 -9.05
N PRO A 107 18.82 8.99 -9.08
CA PRO A 107 17.57 9.50 -9.64
C PRO A 107 17.08 10.70 -8.83
N GLU A 108 16.58 11.71 -9.53
CA GLU A 108 15.90 12.83 -8.88
C GLU A 108 14.69 12.30 -8.11
N ILE A 109 14.54 12.69 -6.84
CA ILE A 109 13.43 12.22 -5.98
C ILE A 109 12.09 12.55 -6.62
N ASP A 110 11.98 13.74 -7.25
CA ASP A 110 10.78 14.20 -7.96
C ASP A 110 10.40 13.30 -9.14
N LEU A 111 11.36 12.57 -9.71
CA LEU A 111 11.13 11.59 -10.76
C LEU A 111 10.44 10.35 -10.17
N LEU A 112 10.97 9.79 -9.09
CA LEU A 112 10.41 8.60 -8.43
C LEU A 112 9.03 8.90 -7.81
N GLN A 113 8.82 10.12 -7.31
CA GLN A 113 7.52 10.53 -6.77
C GLN A 113 6.39 10.52 -7.79
N GLN A 114 6.68 10.56 -9.09
CA GLN A 114 5.65 10.46 -10.14
C GLN A 114 5.06 9.05 -10.27
N LEU A 115 5.76 8.03 -9.76
CA LEU A 115 5.28 6.64 -9.74
C LEU A 115 4.38 6.35 -8.52
N LEU A 116 4.35 7.24 -7.54
CA LEU A 116 3.55 7.07 -6.33
C LEU A 116 2.07 7.34 -6.60
N PRO A 117 1.16 6.66 -5.88
CA PRO A 117 -0.29 6.90 -5.98
C PRO A 117 -0.68 8.36 -5.68
N TYR A 118 0.09 8.99 -4.78
CA TYR A 118 -0.02 10.40 -4.42
C TYR A 118 1.38 10.93 -4.09
N LYS A 119 1.62 12.22 -4.33
CA LYS A 119 2.88 12.84 -3.90
C LYS A 119 2.89 12.94 -2.36
N PRO A 120 4.04 12.75 -1.68
CA PRO A 120 4.11 12.79 -0.22
C PRO A 120 3.64 14.12 0.42
N LEU A 121 3.62 15.20 -0.36
CA LEU A 121 3.15 16.53 0.04
C LEU A 121 1.82 16.93 -0.61
N ASP A 122 1.16 16.00 -1.30
CA ASP A 122 -0.15 16.26 -1.90
C ASP A 122 -1.21 16.38 -0.79
N GLU A 123 -1.83 17.56 -0.70
CA GLU A 123 -2.91 17.83 0.24
C GLU A 123 -4.06 16.83 0.10
N GLN A 124 -4.25 16.21 -1.07
CA GLN A 124 -5.32 15.24 -1.30
C GLN A 124 -5.20 14.03 -0.36
N MET A 125 -4.00 13.48 -0.16
CA MET A 125 -3.79 12.32 0.71
C MET A 125 -3.96 12.68 2.19
N SER A 126 -3.59 13.92 2.56
CA SER A 126 -3.84 14.51 3.88
C SER A 126 -5.34 14.76 4.13
N LYS A 127 -6.10 15.19 3.10
CA LYS A 127 -7.54 15.45 3.18
C LYS A 127 -8.36 14.16 3.29
N THR A 128 -8.01 13.12 2.53
CA THR A 128 -8.76 11.86 2.52
C THR A 128 -8.36 10.89 3.62
N ARG A 129 -7.19 11.12 4.27
CA ARG A 129 -6.67 10.33 5.39
C ARG A 129 -6.64 8.82 5.12
N PHE A 130 -6.26 8.43 3.90
CA PHE A 130 -6.01 7.02 3.61
C PHE A 130 -4.81 6.55 4.43
N ASN A 131 -4.87 5.35 5.00
CA ASN A 131 -3.77 4.79 5.78
C ASN A 131 -2.76 4.05 4.89
N PHE A 132 -3.21 3.62 3.70
CA PHE A 132 -2.42 2.94 2.69
C PHE A 132 -2.93 3.32 1.30
N ALA A 133 -2.03 3.37 0.31
CA ALA A 133 -2.39 3.47 -1.10
C ALA A 133 -1.35 2.73 -1.96
N ALA A 134 -1.77 2.17 -3.09
CA ALA A 134 -0.90 1.49 -4.05
C ALA A 134 -1.12 2.02 -5.48
N GLN A 135 -0.05 2.01 -6.28
CA GLN A 135 -0.05 2.28 -7.70
C GLN A 135 0.77 1.24 -8.44
N ILE A 136 0.22 0.69 -9.51
CA ILE A 136 0.95 -0.14 -10.47
C ILE A 136 1.24 0.67 -11.74
N ASN A 137 2.50 0.67 -12.15
CA ASN A 137 3.02 1.46 -13.26
C ASN A 137 3.56 0.53 -14.34
N TYR A 138 2.87 0.44 -15.47
CA TYR A 138 3.25 -0.40 -16.61
C TYR A 138 4.17 0.37 -17.56
N PHE A 139 5.36 -0.17 -17.83
CA PHE A 139 6.34 0.41 -18.77
C PHE A 139 6.22 -0.23 -20.17
N GLU A 140 6.68 0.48 -21.20
CA GLU A 140 6.61 0.01 -22.59
C GLU A 140 7.48 -1.23 -22.84
N CYS A 141 8.55 -1.40 -22.07
CA CYS A 141 9.41 -2.58 -22.11
C CYS A 141 8.80 -3.84 -21.49
N GLY A 142 7.55 -3.75 -20.99
CA GLY A 142 6.87 -4.84 -20.30
C GLY A 142 7.29 -5.00 -18.83
N GLY A 143 8.17 -4.13 -18.32
CA GLY A 143 8.46 -4.02 -16.89
C GLY A 143 7.32 -3.33 -16.12
N VAL A 144 7.37 -3.45 -14.79
CA VAL A 144 6.37 -2.84 -13.90
C VAL A 144 7.04 -2.27 -12.66
N ALA A 145 6.57 -1.10 -12.21
CA ALA A 145 6.86 -0.59 -10.87
C ALA A 145 5.60 -0.62 -10.01
N ILE A 146 5.68 -1.27 -8.85
CA ILE A 146 4.63 -1.26 -7.84
C ILE A 146 5.07 -0.30 -6.75
N SER A 147 4.33 0.79 -6.61
CA SER A 147 4.59 1.86 -5.67
C SER A 147 3.49 1.91 -4.63
N PHE A 148 3.84 2.22 -3.39
CA PHE A 148 2.85 2.34 -2.32
C PHE A 148 3.27 3.34 -1.26
N CYS A 149 2.27 3.89 -0.57
CA CYS A 149 2.43 4.85 0.50
C CYS A 149 1.76 4.29 1.75
N VAL A 150 2.50 4.26 2.86
CA VAL A 150 2.00 3.80 4.17
C VAL A 150 1.99 4.98 5.15
N GLY A 151 0.87 5.25 5.80
CA GLY A 151 0.81 6.27 6.85
C GLY A 151 1.68 5.85 8.05
N HIS A 152 2.69 6.65 8.39
CA HIS A 152 3.64 6.31 9.46
C HIS A 152 2.98 6.21 10.86
N PHE A 153 1.80 6.80 11.02
CA PHE A 153 0.98 6.71 12.23
C PHE A 153 0.25 5.36 12.37
N VAL A 154 0.20 4.52 11.34
CA VAL A 154 -0.39 3.15 11.40
C VAL A 154 0.69 2.08 11.48
N ALA A 155 1.84 2.33 10.86
CA ALA A 155 2.87 1.33 10.68
C ALA A 155 4.25 1.98 10.63
N ASP A 156 5.21 1.36 11.32
CA ASP A 156 6.63 1.59 11.09
C ASP A 156 7.12 0.82 9.85
N ALA A 157 8.40 0.95 9.52
CA ALA A 157 8.99 0.28 8.37
C ALA A 157 8.92 -1.26 8.47
N ALA A 158 9.00 -1.83 9.68
CA ALA A 158 8.93 -3.28 9.88
C ALA A 158 7.52 -3.80 9.58
N THR A 159 6.51 -3.12 10.11
CA THR A 159 5.09 -3.42 9.88
C THR A 159 4.73 -3.25 8.40
N ALA A 160 5.24 -2.18 7.76
CA ALA A 160 5.06 -1.97 6.32
C ALA A 160 5.70 -3.11 5.50
N ALA A 161 6.93 -3.51 5.81
CA ALA A 161 7.60 -4.61 5.12
C ALA A 161 6.87 -5.94 5.29
N HIS A 162 6.38 -6.22 6.51
CA HIS A 162 5.59 -7.42 6.80
C HIS A 162 4.29 -7.45 6.00
N PHE A 163 3.54 -6.35 5.97
CA PHE A 163 2.34 -6.23 5.14
C PHE A 163 2.60 -6.52 3.67
N ILE A 164 3.66 -5.93 3.10
CA ILE A 164 3.98 -6.11 1.67
C ILE A 164 4.43 -7.55 1.38
N LYS A 165 5.21 -8.15 2.28
CA LYS A 165 5.58 -9.57 2.18
C LYS A 165 4.32 -10.45 2.20
N SER A 166 3.43 -10.25 3.17
CA SER A 166 2.21 -11.04 3.29
C SER A 166 1.26 -10.81 2.11
N TRP A 167 1.15 -9.57 1.61
CA TRP A 167 0.38 -9.28 0.39
C TRP A 167 0.96 -10.03 -0.82
N ALA A 168 2.28 -10.04 -0.98
CA ALA A 168 2.94 -10.81 -2.04
C ALA A 168 2.71 -12.32 -1.89
N THR A 169 2.77 -12.87 -0.67
CA THR A 169 2.44 -14.28 -0.40
C THR A 169 1.00 -14.60 -0.80
N VAL A 170 0.02 -13.82 -0.34
CA VAL A 170 -1.40 -14.01 -0.73
C VAL A 170 -1.59 -13.83 -2.23
N ALA A 171 -0.80 -12.97 -2.87
CA ALA A 171 -0.79 -12.83 -4.32
C ALA A 171 -0.18 -14.06 -5.00
N CYS A 172 0.79 -14.75 -4.43
CA CYS A 172 1.28 -16.02 -5.02
C CYS A 172 0.29 -17.17 -4.78
N ASP A 173 -0.35 -17.19 -3.61
CA ASP A 173 -1.20 -18.29 -3.13
C ASP A 173 -2.65 -18.18 -3.61
N CYS A 174 -3.07 -17.16 -4.37
CA CYS A 174 -4.43 -17.16 -4.93
C CYS A 174 -4.70 -18.26 -5.99
N ASP A 175 -3.77 -19.22 -6.13
CA ASP A 175 -3.93 -20.49 -6.82
C ASP A 175 -4.18 -21.71 -5.88
N ASP A 176 -3.96 -21.66 -4.55
CA ASP A 176 -4.18 -22.80 -3.59
C ASP A 176 -4.60 -22.36 -2.15
N ASP A 177 -5.20 -23.28 -1.37
CA ASP A 177 -6.01 -23.09 -0.13
C ASP A 177 -5.51 -22.17 1.04
N ASP A 178 -6.49 -21.60 1.76
CA ASP A 178 -6.46 -20.54 2.82
C ASP A 178 -5.64 -20.81 4.12
N ASP A 179 -4.98 -21.95 4.29
CA ASP A 179 -4.46 -22.37 5.61
C ASP A 179 -3.07 -21.77 5.98
N LEU A 180 -2.27 -21.34 5.01
CA LEU A 180 -0.92 -20.79 5.27
C LEU A 180 -0.93 -19.37 5.86
N ILE A 181 -2.01 -18.63 5.69
CA ILE A 181 -2.09 -17.20 6.00
C ILE A 181 -2.16 -16.96 7.53
N LYS A 182 -2.62 -17.93 8.33
CA LYS A 182 -2.84 -17.74 9.77
C LYS A 182 -1.54 -17.70 10.60
N GLU A 183 -0.50 -18.43 10.21
CA GLU A 183 0.73 -18.50 11.03
C GLU A 183 1.60 -17.24 10.90
N ASP A 184 1.71 -16.66 9.72
CA ASP A 184 2.56 -15.46 9.48
C ASP A 184 1.89 -14.15 9.94
N ILE A 185 0.56 -14.14 10.15
CA ILE A 185 -0.23 -12.97 10.59
C ILE A 185 -0.29 -12.85 12.12
N SER A 186 0.02 -13.91 12.86
CA SER A 186 0.17 -13.88 14.32
C SER A 186 1.23 -12.87 14.82
N LEU A 187 2.02 -12.28 13.92
CA LEU A 187 3.12 -11.37 14.23
C LEU A 187 2.75 -9.87 14.16
N SER A 188 1.49 -9.48 13.89
CA SER A 188 1.05 -8.07 14.07
C SER A 188 -0.49 -7.95 14.19
N PRO A 189 -1.04 -6.99 14.96
CA PRO A 189 -0.51 -5.66 15.28
C PRO A 189 0.54 -5.72 16.39
N PRO A 190 1.31 -4.64 16.63
CA PRO A 190 2.16 -4.55 17.82
C PRO A 190 1.29 -4.68 19.07
N HIS A 191 1.07 -5.91 19.51
CA HIS A 191 0.74 -6.19 20.89
C HIS A 191 1.97 -5.77 21.68
N LYS A 192 1.93 -4.53 22.19
CA LYS A 192 2.66 -4.12 23.39
C LYS A 192 4.13 -4.53 23.42
N ILE A 193 4.94 -3.81 22.67
CA ILE A 193 6.26 -3.43 23.17
C ILE A 193 6.03 -1.99 23.67
N PHE A 194 5.32 -1.75 24.76
CA PHE A 194 5.58 -2.09 26.17
C PHE A 194 4.29 -2.31 26.96
#